data_AF-A0A920HGN2-F1
#
_entry.id   AF-A0A920HGN2-F1
#
_cell.length_a   1.000
_cell.length_b   1.000
_cell.length_c   1.000
_cell.angle_alpha   90.00
_cell.angle_beta   90.00
_cell.angle_gamma   90.00
#
_symmetry.space_group_name_H-M   'P 1'
#
loop_
_entity.id
_entity.type
_entity.pdbx_description
1 polymer ?
#
loop_
_entity_poly.entity_id
_entity_poly.type
_entity_poly.pdbx_seq_one_letter_code
_entity_poly.pdbx_strand_id
1 'polypeptide(L)'
;MWDLPDLIKPSDYTVYSTSSYIGIEDRLFYDNSIPDFVTYPAHVYKVNFGDGLSVDFEIYSEFTLEEAASIELKYAPLIGQLGKDLKKKHKSFEF
;
A
#
# COMPACT_ATOMS: atom_id res chain seq x y z
N MET A 1 -21.73 -19.28 -10.79
CA MET A 1 -20.47 -18.84 -10.17
C MET A 1 -19.94 -17.72 -11.05
N TRP A 2 -19.83 -16.51 -10.53
CA TRP A 2 -19.35 -15.38 -11.34
C TRP A 2 -17.85 -15.56 -11.54
N ASP A 3 -17.40 -15.54 -12.79
CA ASP A 3 -15.98 -15.51 -13.10
C ASP A 3 -15.49 -14.09 -12.80
N LEU A 4 -14.58 -13.95 -11.85
CA LEU A 4 -13.96 -12.67 -11.48
C LEU A 4 -12.52 -12.69 -12.01
N PRO A 5 -12.32 -12.47 -13.32
CA PRO A 5 -11.00 -12.60 -13.94
C PRO A 5 -9.97 -11.63 -13.34
N ASP A 6 -10.42 -10.53 -12.74
CA ASP A 6 -9.56 -9.51 -12.14
C ASP A 6 -9.28 -9.74 -10.65
N LEU A 7 -9.79 -10.82 -10.06
CA LEU A 7 -9.53 -11.15 -8.67
C LEU A 7 -8.11 -11.72 -8.52
N ILE A 8 -7.28 -11.06 -7.73
CA ILE A 8 -5.96 -11.57 -7.35
C ILE A 8 -6.11 -12.91 -6.60
N LYS A 9 -5.31 -13.89 -7.02
CA LYS A 9 -5.20 -15.21 -6.39
C LYS A 9 -3.84 -15.35 -5.70
N PRO A 10 -3.74 -16.18 -4.65
CA PRO A 10 -2.46 -16.47 -4.01
C PRO A 10 -1.38 -17.01 -4.96
N SER A 11 -1.78 -17.65 -6.06
CA SER A 11 -0.89 -18.17 -7.11
C SER A 11 -0.38 -17.11 -8.09
N ASP A 12 -0.95 -15.90 -8.08
CA ASP A 12 -0.57 -14.87 -9.04
C ASP A 12 0.83 -14.35 -8.75
N TYR A 13 1.59 -14.14 -9.81
CA TYR A 13 2.96 -13.64 -9.69
C TYR A 13 2.97 -12.22 -9.13
N THR A 14 3.82 -11.97 -8.12
CA THR A 14 4.06 -10.62 -7.61
C THR A 14 5.32 -10.04 -8.24
N VAL A 15 5.23 -8.78 -8.68
CA VAL A 15 6.42 -7.99 -9.06
C VAL A 15 6.97 -7.17 -7.89
N TYR A 16 6.55 -7.41 -6.65
CA TYR A 16 7.19 -6.79 -5.48
C TYR A 16 8.69 -7.07 -5.49
N SER A 17 9.49 -6.02 -5.26
CA SER A 17 10.95 -6.13 -5.27
C SER A 17 11.56 -5.75 -3.93
N THR A 18 11.36 -4.50 -3.49
CA THR A 18 11.92 -3.99 -2.24
C THR A 18 11.01 -2.94 -1.63
N SER A 19 11.23 -2.65 -0.35
CA SER A 19 10.65 -1.50 0.33
C SER A 19 11.68 -0.84 1.24
N SER A 20 11.46 0.44 1.53
CA SER A 20 12.28 1.20 2.46
C SER A 20 11.41 2.09 3.31
N TYR A 21 11.59 2.03 4.63
CA TYR A 21 10.96 2.95 5.56
C TYR A 21 11.57 4.35 5.40
N ILE A 22 10.73 5.36 5.18
CA ILE A 22 11.18 6.75 4.96
C ILE A 22 11.00 7.62 6.22
N GLY A 23 10.16 7.20 7.17
CA GLY A 23 9.90 7.93 8.40
C GLY A 23 8.42 8.14 8.66
N ILE A 24 8.13 9.09 9.55
CA ILE A 24 6.77 9.60 9.77
C ILE A 24 6.60 10.88 8.97
N GLU A 25 5.54 10.96 8.19
CA GLU A 25 5.16 12.15 7.43
C GLU A 25 3.67 12.43 7.59
N ASP A 26 3.28 13.69 7.41
CA ASP A 26 1.88 14.10 7.38
C ASP A 26 1.24 13.66 6.04
N ARG A 27 0.21 12.83 6.11
CA ARG A 27 -0.50 12.27 4.95
C ARG A 27 -2.00 12.50 5.07
N LEU A 28 -2.67 12.55 3.93
CA LEU A 28 -4.10 12.85 3.84
C LEU A 28 -4.86 11.54 3.77
N PHE A 29 -5.69 11.26 4.78
CA PHE A 29 -6.53 10.06 4.81
C PHE A 29 -8.00 10.45 4.78
N TYR A 30 -8.84 9.56 4.25
CA TYR A 30 -10.28 9.68 4.43
C TYR A 30 -10.70 9.09 5.77
N ASP A 31 -11.22 9.92 6.68
CA ASP A 31 -11.70 9.48 7.99
C ASP A 31 -13.20 9.18 7.91
N ASN A 32 -13.62 7.97 8.27
CA ASN A 32 -15.05 7.63 8.24
C ASN A 32 -15.82 8.20 9.44
N SER A 33 -15.13 8.56 10.53
CA SER A 33 -15.73 9.16 11.73
C SER A 33 -15.98 10.67 11.56
N ILE A 34 -15.13 11.32 10.76
CA ILE A 34 -15.29 12.70 10.29
C ILE A 34 -15.28 12.60 8.76
N PRO A 35 -16.44 12.45 8.08
CA PRO A 35 -16.56 12.03 6.68
C PRO A 35 -15.99 13.08 5.70
N ASP A 36 -14.68 13.23 5.76
CA ASP A 36 -13.85 14.25 5.13
C ASP A 36 -12.39 13.76 5.11
N PHE A 37 -11.56 14.43 4.34
CA PHE A 37 -10.13 14.19 4.30
C PHE A 37 -9.43 14.95 5.41
N VAL A 38 -8.66 14.24 6.23
CA VAL A 38 -7.95 14.80 7.39
C VAL A 38 -6.48 14.43 7.29
N THR A 39 -5.61 15.36 7.69
CA THR A 39 -4.17 15.11 7.74
C THR A 39 -3.79 14.41 9.04
N TYR A 40 -3.14 13.25 8.92
CA TYR A 40 -2.62 12.48 10.04
C TYR A 40 -1.13 12.15 9.83
N PRO A 41 -0.35 12.04 10.92
CA PRO A 41 0.98 11.45 10.83
C PRO A 41 0.88 9.96 10.47
N ALA A 42 1.72 9.53 9.53
CA ALA A 42 1.76 8.16 9.05
C ALA A 42 3.19 7.65 8.94
N HIS A 43 3.38 6.38 9.30
CA HIS A 43 4.55 5.61 8.89
C HIS A 43 4.52 5.42 7.38
N VAL A 44 5.54 5.91 6.69
CA VAL A 44 5.62 5.80 5.23
C VAL A 44 6.70 4.81 4.80
N TYR A 45 6.31 3.92 3.90
CA TYR A 45 7.22 3.00 3.23
C TYR A 45 7.17 3.24 1.73
N LYS A 46 8.32 3.47 1.11
CA LYS A 46 8.42 3.50 -0.34
C LYS A 46 8.61 2.07 -0.86
N VAL A 47 7.60 1.55 -1.53
CA VAL A 47 7.59 0.20 -2.12
C VAL A 47 7.98 0.29 -3.59
N ASN A 48 8.92 -0.54 -4.02
CA ASN A 48 9.41 -0.61 -5.39
C ASN A 48 9.06 -1.96 -6.03
N PHE A 49 8.63 -1.91 -7.29
CA PHE A 49 8.23 -3.07 -8.07
C PHE A 49 9.21 -3.31 -9.22
N GLY A 50 9.39 -4.59 -9.60
CA GLY A 50 10.26 -5.01 -10.70
C GLY A 50 9.82 -4.53 -12.08
N ASP A 51 8.62 -3.97 -12.21
CA ASP A 51 8.13 -3.34 -13.44
C ASP A 51 8.48 -1.84 -13.56
N GLY A 52 9.29 -1.34 -12.62
CA GLY A 52 9.81 0.03 -12.56
C GLY A 52 8.87 1.03 -11.88
N LEU A 53 7.75 0.58 -11.33
CA LEU A 53 6.84 1.43 -10.55
C LEU A 53 7.24 1.45 -9.08
N SER A 54 6.84 2.53 -8.40
CA SER A 54 6.90 2.65 -6.95
C SER A 54 5.62 3.28 -6.43
N VAL A 55 5.22 2.91 -5.22
CA VAL A 55 4.10 3.52 -4.49
C VAL A 55 4.49 3.75 -3.03
N ASP A 56 3.86 4.71 -2.40
CA ASP A 56 3.98 4.90 -0.96
C ASP A 56 2.92 4.06 -0.24
N PHE A 57 3.33 3.33 0.79
CA PHE A 57 2.42 2.76 1.78
C PHE A 57 2.38 3.71 2.96
N GLU A 58 1.19 4.20 3.27
CA GLU A 58 0.92 5.22 4.27
C GLU A 58 0.10 4.56 5.37
N ILE A 59 0.72 4.31 6.52
CA ILE A 59 0.13 3.54 7.62
C ILE A 59 -0.03 4.47 8.81
N TYR A 60 -1.23 4.56 9.41
CA TYR A 60 -1.47 5.45 10.55
C TYR A 60 -0.39 5.28 11.64
N SER A 61 0.10 6.38 12.19
CA SER A 61 1.14 6.32 13.25
C SER A 61 0.60 5.86 14.61
N GLU A 62 -0.68 5.51 14.71
CA GLU A 62 -1.21 4.83 15.90
C GLU A 62 -0.72 3.38 15.98
N PHE A 63 -0.40 2.78 14.82
CA PHE A 63 0.34 1.54 14.76
C PHE A 63 1.78 1.79 15.19
N THR A 64 2.34 0.89 15.98
CA THR A 64 3.77 0.88 16.27
C THR A 64 4.58 0.63 14.98
N LEU A 65 5.86 1.00 14.98
CA LEU A 65 6.74 0.74 13.82
C LEU A 65 6.81 -0.76 13.45
N GLU A 66 6.71 -1.66 14.43
CA GLU A 66 6.71 -3.12 14.20
C GLU A 66 5.40 -3.59 13.54
N GLU A 67 4.25 -3.05 13.97
CA GLU A 67 2.95 -3.31 13.35
C GLU A 67 2.89 -2.74 11.93
N ALA A 68 3.37 -1.51 11.73
CA ALA A 68 3.45 -0.89 10.41
C ALA A 68 4.35 -1.69 9.46
N ALA A 69 5.51 -2.17 9.93
CA ALA A 69 6.36 -3.05 9.14
C ALA A 69 5.67 -4.37 8.79
N SER A 70 4.90 -4.93 9.72
CA SER A 70 4.14 -6.17 9.50
C SER A 70 3.01 -5.98 8.48
N ILE A 71 2.33 -4.83 8.50
CA ILE A 71 1.31 -4.44 7.51
C ILE A 71 1.96 -4.28 6.14
N GLU A 72 3.06 -3.55 6.04
CA GLU A 72 3.79 -3.36 4.77
C GLU A 72 4.23 -4.70 4.18
N LEU A 73 4.91 -5.54 4.95
CA LEU A 73 5.40 -6.85 4.49
C LEU A 73 4.26 -7.77 4.04
N LYS A 74 3.08 -7.63 4.64
CA LYS A 74 1.89 -8.40 4.26
C LYS A 74 1.29 -7.92 2.96
N TYR A 75 1.11 -6.61 2.77
CA TYR A 75 0.33 -6.06 1.66
C TYR A 75 1.17 -5.66 0.44
N ALA A 76 2.46 -5.31 0.60
CA ALA A 76 3.32 -4.92 -0.53
C ALA A 76 3.43 -6.03 -1.60
N PRO A 77 3.59 -7.32 -1.25
CA PRO A 77 3.53 -8.41 -2.22
C PRO A 77 2.18 -8.51 -2.94
N LEU A 78 1.06 -8.30 -2.23
CA LEU A 78 -0.30 -8.40 -2.79
C LEU A 78 -0.58 -7.27 -3.78
N ILE A 79 -0.15 -6.04 -3.46
CA ILE A 79 -0.19 -4.93 -4.42
C ILE A 79 0.70 -5.23 -5.63
N GLY A 80 1.83 -5.89 -5.44
CA GLY A 80 2.68 -6.35 -6.53
C GLY A 80 2.00 -7.35 -7.49
N GLN A 81 0.92 -8.02 -7.09
CA GLN A 81 0.12 -8.91 -7.95
C GLN A 81 -0.88 -8.14 -8.82
N LEU A 82 -1.16 -6.87 -8.52
CA LEU A 82 -2.01 -6.04 -9.36
C LEU A 82 -1.37 -5.82 -10.73
N GLY A 83 -2.22 -5.80 -11.76
CA GLY A 83 -1.83 -5.42 -13.11
C GLY A 83 -1.17 -4.03 -13.14
N LYS A 84 -0.20 -3.84 -14.04
CA LYS A 84 0.61 -2.62 -14.12
C LYS A 84 -0.23 -1.35 -14.24
N ASP A 85 -1.32 -1.39 -14.99
CA ASP A 85 -2.18 -0.23 -15.22
C ASP A 85 -3.01 0.16 -14.01
N LEU A 86 -3.34 -0.78 -13.13
CA LEU A 86 -3.98 -0.47 -11.84
C LEU A 86 -2.97 0.21 -10.92
N LYS A 87 -1.77 -0.35 -10.77
CA LYS A 87 -0.71 0.25 -9.93
C LYS A 87 -0.35 1.66 -10.38
N LYS A 88 -0.24 1.91 -11.69
CA LYS A 88 0.05 3.27 -12.22
C LYS A 88 -0.99 4.32 -11.83
N LYS A 89 -2.24 3.93 -11.62
CA LYS A 89 -3.31 4.87 -11.26
C LYS A 89 -3.27 5.30 -9.79
N HIS A 90 -2.53 4.57 -8.95
CA HIS A 90 -2.41 4.85 -7.52
C HIS A 90 -0.99 5.32 -7.20
N LYS A 91 -0.89 6.43 -6.47
CA LYS A 91 0.39 6.94 -5.98
C LYS A 91 0.74 6.40 -4.59
N SER A 92 -0.28 6.08 -3.81
CA SER A 92 -0.16 5.55 -2.47
C SER A 92 -1.31 4.60 -2.14
N PHE A 93 -1.12 3.83 -1.06
CA PHE A 93 -2.12 3.01 -0.41
C PHE A 93 -2.14 3.31 1.09
N GLU A 94 -3.34 3.57 1.61
CA GLU A 94 -3.60 3.94 3.00
C GLU A 94 -4.00 2.70 3.82
N PHE A 95 -3.45 2.55 5.02
CA PHE A 95 -3.73 1.43 5.94
C PHE A 95 -3.94 1.88 7.38
#